data_AF-A0A7Y8M7K2-F1
#
_entry.id   AF-A0A7Y8M7K2-F1
#
_cell.length_a   1.000
_cell.length_b   1.000
_cell.length_c   1.000
_cell.angle_alpha   90.00
_cell.angle_beta   90.00
_cell.angle_gamma   90.00
#
_symmetry.space_group_name_H-M   'P 1'
#
loop_
_entity.id
_entity.type
_entity.pdbx_description
1 polymer ?
#
loop_
_entity_poly.entity_id
_entity_poly.type
_entity_poly.pdbx_seq_one_letter_code
_entity_poly.pdbx_strand_id
1 'polypeptide(L)'
;MSEQLIESIRSGEGGRVRTLLEQGADANARDAYGATALMLAAHAGNLEIVNLLLAAGAEVDARDELGWTALIKACYNDVEDRGYPEVVARLIKAGADPNMKIGYGIRPLMLAAGYGEAAVCEALLAGGADVLARNDGGLTALMMVKDKFYVEVINLLHAAERDAGVGEGSCATKNAPGSNVITFLKPLARNPDH
;
A
#
# COMPACT_ATOMS: atom_id res chain seq x y z
N MET A 1 -11.38 27.72 -7.09
CA MET A 1 -11.51 27.07 -5.76
C MET A 1 -10.80 25.73 -5.72
N SER A 2 -10.90 24.89 -6.75
CA SER A 2 -10.14 23.63 -6.85
C SER A 2 -8.63 23.82 -6.69
N GLU A 3 -8.02 24.75 -7.44
CA GLU A 3 -6.58 25.01 -7.35
C GLU A 3 -6.13 25.45 -5.95
N GLN A 4 -6.90 26.34 -5.30
CA GLN A 4 -6.63 26.79 -3.93
C GLN A 4 -6.75 25.65 -2.91
N LEU A 5 -7.73 24.74 -3.10
CA LEU A 5 -7.87 23.56 -2.27
C LEU A 5 -6.64 22.66 -2.42
N ILE A 6 -6.22 22.37 -3.65
CA ILE A 6 -5.04 21.54 -3.94
C ILE A 6 -3.76 22.17 -3.36
N GLU A 7 -3.56 23.47 -3.51
CA GLU A 7 -2.42 24.19 -2.92
C GLU A 7 -2.41 24.09 -1.39
N SER A 8 -3.56 24.35 -0.75
CA SER A 8 -3.67 24.26 0.71
C SER A 8 -3.40 22.85 1.25
N ILE A 9 -3.73 21.80 0.48
CA ILE A 9 -3.44 20.40 0.84
C ILE A 9 -1.93 20.14 0.76
N ARG A 10 -1.27 20.57 -0.31
CA ARG A 10 0.18 20.40 -0.50
C ARG A 10 0.99 21.12 0.59
N SER A 11 0.49 22.27 1.06
CA SER A 11 1.09 23.02 2.16
C SER A 11 0.69 22.49 3.56
N GLY A 12 -0.23 21.52 3.65
CA GLY A 12 -0.69 20.95 4.92
C GLY A 12 -1.59 21.88 5.75
N GLU A 13 -2.19 22.91 5.15
CA GLU A 13 -2.98 23.93 5.84
C GLU A 13 -4.41 23.45 6.15
N GLY A 14 -4.56 22.52 7.10
CA GLY A 14 -5.85 21.88 7.44
C GLY A 14 -7.00 22.86 7.74
N GLY A 15 -6.72 23.98 8.40
CA GLY A 15 -7.73 25.02 8.66
C GLY A 15 -8.26 25.70 7.38
N ARG A 16 -7.38 25.89 6.38
CA ARG A 16 -7.77 26.43 5.08
C ARG A 16 -8.52 25.40 4.25
N VAL A 17 -8.07 24.15 4.26
CA VAL A 17 -8.80 23.04 3.63
C VAL A 17 -10.23 22.97 4.15
N ARG A 18 -10.42 22.96 5.48
CA ARG A 18 -11.74 22.97 6.11
C ARG A 18 -12.61 24.12 5.61
N THR A 19 -12.08 25.34 5.68
CA THR A 19 -12.80 26.56 5.25
C THR A 19 -13.22 26.48 3.78
N LEU A 20 -12.32 26.00 2.90
CA LEU A 20 -12.61 25.87 1.48
C LEU A 20 -13.70 24.82 1.21
N LEU A 21 -13.65 23.67 1.88
CA LEU A 21 -14.67 22.63 1.78
C LEU A 21 -16.04 23.12 2.28
N GLU A 22 -16.08 23.85 3.40
CA GLU A 22 -17.31 24.47 3.92
C GLU A 22 -17.89 25.53 2.96
N GLN A 23 -17.05 26.19 2.17
CA GLN A 23 -17.45 27.12 1.11
C GLN A 23 -17.88 26.42 -0.19
N GLY A 24 -17.91 25.09 -0.22
CA GLY A 24 -18.33 24.31 -1.39
C GLY A 24 -17.21 24.06 -2.40
N ALA A 25 -15.95 24.07 -1.98
CA ALA A 25 -14.88 23.54 -2.81
C ALA A 25 -15.12 22.04 -3.09
N ASP A 26 -14.84 21.63 -4.34
CA ASP A 26 -15.01 20.25 -4.76
C ASP A 26 -13.98 19.34 -4.08
N ALA A 27 -14.43 18.43 -3.21
CA ALA A 27 -13.59 17.44 -2.53
C ALA A 27 -12.94 16.44 -3.50
N ASN A 28 -13.45 16.33 -4.74
CA ASN A 28 -12.92 15.50 -5.82
C ASN A 28 -12.06 16.29 -6.81
N ALA A 29 -11.67 17.52 -6.46
CA ALA A 29 -10.75 18.32 -7.26
C ALA A 29 -9.49 17.50 -7.60
N ARG A 30 -9.06 17.62 -8.87
CA ARG A 30 -7.86 16.98 -9.40
C ARG A 30 -6.80 18.03 -9.73
N ASP A 31 -5.55 17.66 -9.57
CA ASP A 31 -4.43 18.45 -10.09
C ASP A 31 -4.16 18.16 -11.58
N ALA A 32 -3.11 18.76 -12.13
CA ALA A 32 -2.72 18.62 -13.54
C ALA A 32 -2.29 17.20 -13.94
N TYR A 33 -2.02 16.31 -12.97
CA TYR A 33 -1.66 14.90 -13.19
C TYR A 33 -2.84 13.94 -12.93
N GLY A 34 -4.04 14.50 -12.69
CA GLY A 34 -5.23 13.72 -12.37
C GLY A 34 -5.29 13.23 -10.93
N ALA A 35 -4.33 13.60 -10.06
CA ALA A 35 -4.34 13.20 -8.67
C ALA A 35 -5.45 13.96 -7.92
N THR A 36 -6.31 13.24 -7.20
CA THR A 36 -7.38 13.88 -6.41
C THR A 36 -6.82 14.53 -5.15
N ALA A 37 -7.58 15.47 -4.59
CA ALA A 37 -7.32 16.04 -3.27
C ALA A 37 -7.03 14.97 -2.20
N LEU A 38 -7.80 13.87 -2.21
CA LEU A 38 -7.63 12.76 -1.27
C LEU A 38 -6.32 11.99 -1.49
N MET A 39 -5.90 11.80 -2.75
CA MET A 39 -4.59 11.19 -3.05
C MET A 39 -3.43 12.04 -2.57
N LEU A 40 -3.50 13.36 -2.76
CA LEU A 40 -2.45 14.28 -2.31
C LEU A 40 -2.34 14.29 -0.79
N ALA A 41 -3.47 14.33 -0.08
CA ALA A 41 -3.50 14.27 1.37
C ALA A 41 -2.97 12.93 1.90
N ALA A 42 -3.31 11.83 1.23
CA ALA A 42 -2.85 10.49 1.58
C ALA A 42 -1.34 10.31 1.33
N HIS A 43 -0.83 10.84 0.21
CA HIS A 43 0.60 10.86 -0.09
C HIS A 43 1.39 11.69 0.92
N ALA A 44 0.83 12.80 1.41
CA ALA A 44 1.45 13.62 2.46
C ALA A 44 1.30 13.04 3.88
N GLY A 45 0.61 11.91 4.04
CA GLY A 45 0.35 11.31 5.36
C GLY A 45 -0.54 12.16 6.28
N ASN A 46 -1.21 13.19 5.76
CA ASN A 46 -1.96 14.13 6.59
C ASN A 46 -3.34 13.59 6.91
N LEU A 47 -3.43 12.88 8.04
CA LEU A 47 -4.67 12.24 8.48
C LEU A 47 -5.81 13.24 8.75
N GLU A 48 -5.51 14.46 9.21
CA GLU A 48 -6.53 15.48 9.43
C GLU A 48 -7.21 15.86 8.11
N ILE A 49 -6.41 16.16 7.08
CA ILE A 49 -6.91 16.54 5.76
C ILE A 49 -7.66 15.37 5.10
N VAL A 50 -7.15 14.14 5.23
CA VAL A 50 -7.86 12.92 4.79
C VAL A 50 -9.27 12.86 5.40
N ASN A 51 -9.41 13.15 6.70
CA ASN A 51 -10.71 13.13 7.37
C ASN A 51 -11.65 14.22 6.86
N LEU A 52 -11.13 15.41 6.62
CA LEU A 52 -11.91 16.53 6.09
C LEU A 52 -12.46 16.20 4.70
N LEU A 53 -11.62 15.65 3.83
CA LEU A 53 -12.01 15.29 2.46
C LEU A 53 -13.02 14.14 2.44
N LEU A 54 -12.81 13.10 3.26
CA LEU A 54 -13.78 12.00 3.40
C LEU A 54 -15.12 12.50 3.93
N ALA A 55 -15.12 13.39 4.93
CA ALA A 55 -16.34 13.99 5.46
C ALA A 55 -17.06 14.88 4.43
N ALA A 56 -16.32 15.48 3.50
CA ALA A 56 -16.84 16.25 2.38
C ALA A 56 -17.26 15.39 1.17
N GLY A 57 -17.22 14.04 1.29
CA GLY A 57 -17.68 13.14 0.24
C GLY A 57 -16.67 12.89 -0.89
N ALA A 58 -15.37 12.98 -0.59
CA ALA A 58 -14.34 12.58 -1.54
C ALA A 58 -14.50 11.10 -1.96
N GLU A 59 -14.34 10.83 -3.25
CA GLU A 59 -14.35 9.51 -3.85
C GLU A 59 -13.09 8.76 -3.44
N VAL A 60 -13.28 7.73 -2.61
CA VAL A 60 -12.19 6.99 -1.95
C VAL A 60 -11.31 6.23 -2.95
N ASP A 61 -11.96 5.61 -3.94
CA ASP A 61 -11.34 4.72 -4.92
C ASP A 61 -11.14 5.37 -6.29
N ALA A 62 -11.22 6.70 -6.35
CA ALA A 62 -10.84 7.45 -7.54
C ALA A 62 -9.42 7.08 -7.97
N ARG A 63 -9.16 7.16 -9.28
CA ARG A 63 -7.87 6.78 -9.88
C ARG A 63 -7.27 7.93 -10.66
N ASP A 64 -5.96 8.12 -10.51
CA ASP A 64 -5.20 9.01 -11.38
C ASP A 64 -4.88 8.34 -12.73
N GLU A 65 -4.17 9.04 -13.61
CA GLU A 65 -3.81 8.55 -14.95
C GLU A 65 -2.92 7.30 -14.93
N LEU A 66 -2.21 7.06 -13.83
CA LEU A 66 -1.37 5.89 -13.60
C LEU A 66 -2.13 4.76 -12.88
N GLY A 67 -3.42 4.98 -12.60
CA GLY A 67 -4.29 4.06 -11.90
C GLY A 67 -4.07 4.04 -10.38
N TRP A 68 -3.35 4.99 -9.79
CA TRP A 68 -3.13 5.03 -8.35
C TRP A 68 -4.37 5.55 -7.63
N THR A 69 -4.58 5.05 -6.42
CA THR A 69 -5.65 5.46 -5.50
C THR A 69 -5.05 6.13 -4.27
N ALA A 70 -5.87 6.78 -3.45
CA ALA A 70 -5.40 7.37 -2.21
C ALA A 70 -4.76 6.32 -1.28
N LEU A 71 -5.32 5.12 -1.22
CA LEU A 71 -4.80 4.02 -0.40
C LEU A 71 -3.40 3.60 -0.87
N ILE A 72 -3.18 3.48 -2.17
CA ILE A 72 -1.85 3.12 -2.73
C ILE A 72 -0.84 4.24 -2.45
N LYS A 73 -1.23 5.51 -2.58
CA LYS A 73 -0.36 6.66 -2.27
C LYS A 73 0.05 6.74 -0.80
N ALA A 74 -0.76 6.22 0.11
CA ALA A 74 -0.43 6.11 1.54
C ALA A 74 0.46 4.90 1.88
N CYS A 75 0.61 3.93 0.97
CA CYS A 75 1.39 2.73 1.25
C CYS A 75 2.90 2.99 1.26
N TYR A 76 3.38 3.97 0.48
CA TYR A 76 4.78 4.38 0.46
C TYR A 76 4.92 5.77 -0.16
N ASN A 77 5.66 6.64 0.52
CA ASN A 77 6.10 7.95 0.05
C ASN A 77 7.61 7.92 -0.19
N ASP A 78 8.03 8.26 -1.40
CA ASP A 78 9.43 8.26 -1.84
C ASP A 78 10.27 9.42 -1.28
N VAL A 79 9.64 10.52 -0.86
CA VAL A 79 10.30 11.68 -0.24
C VAL A 79 10.65 11.40 1.22
N GLU A 80 9.74 10.77 1.96
CA GLU A 80 9.94 10.45 3.39
C GLU A 80 10.44 9.02 3.64
N ASP A 81 10.56 8.22 2.57
CA ASP A 81 10.95 6.80 2.60
C ASP A 81 10.13 5.98 3.63
N ARG A 82 8.82 6.24 3.68
CA ARG A 82 7.89 5.56 4.60
C ARG A 82 6.45 5.52 4.11
N GLY A 83 5.66 4.60 4.65
CA GLY A 83 4.20 4.56 4.52
C GLY A 83 3.45 5.14 5.72
N TYR A 84 2.13 5.33 5.57
CA TYR A 84 1.26 5.92 6.59
C TYR A 84 0.17 4.94 7.02
N PRO A 85 0.44 4.04 7.97
CA PRO A 85 -0.49 2.98 8.37
C PRO A 85 -1.81 3.53 8.93
N GLU A 86 -1.80 4.67 9.65
CA GLU A 86 -3.06 5.26 10.13
C GLU A 86 -3.91 5.78 8.98
N VAL A 87 -3.30 6.37 7.95
CA VAL A 87 -4.04 6.83 6.77
C VAL A 87 -4.61 5.65 5.99
N VAL A 88 -3.82 4.59 5.80
CA VAL A 88 -4.27 3.34 5.15
C VAL A 88 -5.47 2.75 5.88
N ALA A 89 -5.37 2.56 7.21
CA ALA A 89 -6.46 2.03 8.02
C ALA A 89 -7.73 2.90 7.92
N ARG A 90 -7.56 4.22 7.83
CA ARG A 90 -8.67 5.16 7.75
C ARG A 90 -9.34 5.18 6.38
N LEU A 91 -8.59 5.01 5.30
CA LEU A 91 -9.13 4.85 3.95
C LEU A 91 -9.88 3.52 3.81
N ILE A 92 -9.33 2.42 4.31
CA ILE A 92 -10.01 1.11 4.34
C ILE A 92 -11.34 1.22 5.11
N LYS A 93 -11.32 1.87 6.28
CA LYS A 93 -12.55 2.11 7.06
C LYS A 93 -13.57 2.98 6.31
N ALA A 94 -13.11 3.84 5.41
CA ALA A 94 -13.97 4.65 4.54
C ALA A 94 -14.48 3.90 3.29
N GLY A 95 -14.12 2.61 3.14
CA GLY A 95 -14.57 1.75 2.05
C GLY A 95 -13.57 1.60 0.91
N ALA A 96 -12.31 2.01 1.09
CA ALA A 96 -11.28 1.80 0.07
C ALA A 96 -11.05 0.30 -0.19
N ASP A 97 -11.01 -0.10 -1.46
CA ASP A 97 -10.63 -1.48 -1.81
C ASP A 97 -9.10 -1.68 -1.71
N PRO A 98 -8.59 -2.50 -0.74
CA PRO A 98 -7.16 -2.75 -0.57
C PRO A 98 -6.58 -3.68 -1.65
N ASN A 99 -7.40 -4.16 -2.59
CA ASN A 99 -7.01 -5.10 -3.63
C ASN A 99 -6.89 -4.47 -5.02
N MET A 100 -7.10 -3.16 -5.16
CA MET A 100 -6.95 -2.50 -6.45
C MET A 100 -5.53 -2.58 -6.99
N LYS A 101 -5.41 -2.96 -8.27
CA LYS A 101 -4.12 -3.13 -8.95
C LYS A 101 -3.72 -1.88 -9.74
N ILE A 102 -2.46 -1.45 -9.64
CA ILE A 102 -1.81 -0.52 -10.56
C ILE A 102 -1.12 -1.29 -11.70
N GLY A 103 -0.29 -0.59 -12.50
CA GLY A 103 0.49 -1.20 -13.58
C GLY A 103 1.22 -2.48 -13.16
N TYR A 104 1.37 -3.41 -14.11
CA TYR A 104 1.94 -4.76 -13.90
C TYR A 104 1.17 -5.64 -12.91
N GLY A 105 -0.08 -5.29 -12.58
CA GLY A 105 -0.89 -6.06 -11.64
C GLY A 105 -0.43 -5.91 -10.18
N ILE A 106 0.41 -4.91 -9.89
CA ILE A 106 0.89 -4.64 -8.53
C ILE A 106 -0.26 -4.13 -7.67
N ARG A 107 -0.38 -4.67 -6.45
CA ARG A 107 -1.40 -4.31 -5.44
C ARG A 107 -0.76 -3.58 -4.26
N PRO A 108 -1.55 -2.86 -3.42
CA PRO A 108 -1.06 -2.18 -2.22
C PRO A 108 -0.11 -3.03 -1.36
N LEU A 109 -0.50 -4.27 -1.07
CA LEU A 109 0.29 -5.17 -0.20
C LEU A 109 1.65 -5.52 -0.82
N MET A 110 1.71 -5.70 -2.14
CA MET A 110 2.96 -5.97 -2.85
C MET A 110 3.89 -4.75 -2.83
N LEU A 111 3.32 -3.54 -2.92
CA LEU A 111 4.08 -2.30 -2.85
C LEU A 111 4.68 -2.13 -1.45
N ALA A 112 3.84 -2.19 -0.40
CA ALA A 112 4.27 -2.07 0.99
C ALA A 112 5.34 -3.12 1.36
N ALA A 113 5.14 -4.38 0.94
CA ALA A 113 6.10 -5.45 1.17
C ALA A 113 7.45 -5.18 0.49
N GLY A 114 7.42 -4.65 -0.74
CA GLY A 114 8.64 -4.32 -1.49
C GLY A 114 9.45 -3.17 -0.91
N TYR A 115 8.84 -2.33 -0.06
CA TYR A 115 9.53 -1.23 0.64
C TYR A 115 9.78 -1.50 2.12
N GLY A 116 9.36 -2.66 2.65
CA GLY A 116 9.62 -3.01 4.04
C GLY A 116 8.63 -2.39 5.05
N GLU A 117 7.49 -1.88 4.58
CA GLU A 117 6.49 -1.18 5.40
C GLU A 117 5.62 -2.17 6.20
N ALA A 118 6.17 -2.72 7.28
CA ALA A 118 5.50 -3.73 8.11
C ALA A 118 4.14 -3.26 8.64
N ALA A 119 4.08 -2.08 9.26
CA ALA A 119 2.83 -1.53 9.81
C ALA A 119 1.76 -1.28 8.72
N VAL A 120 2.17 -0.90 7.51
CA VAL A 120 1.24 -0.79 6.37
C VAL A 120 0.75 -2.16 5.93
N CYS A 121 1.63 -3.16 5.87
CA CYS A 121 1.23 -4.53 5.55
C CYS A 121 0.21 -5.07 6.56
N GLU A 122 0.40 -4.81 7.87
CA GLU A 122 -0.57 -5.15 8.91
C GLU A 122 -1.93 -4.49 8.66
N ALA A 123 -1.93 -3.18 8.40
CA ALA A 123 -3.17 -2.43 8.14
C ALA A 123 -3.91 -2.96 6.90
N LEU A 124 -3.17 -3.29 5.83
CA LEU A 124 -3.75 -3.85 4.60
C LEU A 124 -4.33 -5.24 4.81
N LEU A 125 -3.61 -6.13 5.50
CA LEU A 125 -4.09 -7.48 5.82
C LEU A 125 -5.33 -7.43 6.72
N ALA A 126 -5.31 -6.59 7.76
CA ALA A 126 -6.48 -6.35 8.60
C ALA A 126 -7.67 -5.80 7.80
N GLY A 127 -7.40 -5.09 6.71
CA GLY A 127 -8.40 -4.59 5.76
C GLY A 127 -8.89 -5.59 4.71
N GLY A 128 -8.37 -6.82 4.68
CA GLY A 128 -8.76 -7.84 3.70
C GLY A 128 -7.97 -7.81 2.40
N ALA A 129 -6.72 -7.31 2.42
CA ALA A 129 -5.81 -7.49 1.30
C ALA A 129 -5.53 -8.99 1.05
N ASP A 130 -5.60 -9.40 -0.22
CA ASP A 130 -5.30 -10.77 -0.63
C ASP A 130 -3.78 -11.02 -0.65
N VAL A 131 -3.31 -11.76 0.36
CA VAL A 131 -1.89 -12.13 0.52
C VAL A 131 -1.40 -13.07 -0.59
N LEU A 132 -2.29 -13.87 -1.18
CA LEU A 132 -1.95 -14.87 -2.20
C LEU A 132 -2.12 -14.34 -3.64
N ALA A 133 -2.63 -13.12 -3.80
CA ALA A 133 -2.78 -12.48 -5.10
C ALA A 133 -1.44 -12.44 -5.84
N ARG A 134 -1.50 -12.69 -7.15
CA ARG A 134 -0.33 -12.63 -8.04
C ARG A 134 -0.43 -11.43 -8.97
N ASN A 135 0.71 -10.79 -9.20
CA ASN A 135 0.83 -9.74 -10.21
C ASN A 135 0.93 -10.35 -11.63
N ASP A 136 1.08 -9.52 -12.66
CA ASP A 136 1.13 -9.99 -14.05
C ASP A 136 2.37 -10.87 -14.34
N GLY A 137 3.42 -10.76 -13.50
CA GLY A 137 4.61 -11.61 -13.51
C GLY A 137 4.49 -12.89 -12.67
N GLY A 138 3.34 -13.15 -12.05
CA GLY A 138 3.13 -14.32 -11.21
C GLY A 138 3.77 -14.24 -9.82
N LEU A 139 4.16 -13.07 -9.34
CA LEU A 139 4.77 -12.85 -8.02
C LEU A 139 3.71 -12.47 -6.97
N THR A 140 3.83 -13.01 -5.75
CA THR A 140 3.04 -12.64 -4.57
C THR A 140 3.71 -11.50 -3.79
N ALA A 141 3.03 -10.93 -2.78
CA ALA A 141 3.62 -9.90 -1.94
C ALA A 141 4.92 -10.35 -1.25
N LEU A 142 4.99 -11.59 -0.77
CA LEU A 142 6.19 -12.15 -0.16
C LEU A 142 7.38 -12.21 -1.15
N MET A 143 7.11 -12.53 -2.42
CA MET A 143 8.14 -12.56 -3.46
C MET A 143 8.61 -11.17 -3.89
N MET A 144 7.87 -10.11 -3.55
CA MET A 144 8.20 -8.73 -3.88
C MET A 144 9.11 -8.05 -2.84
N VAL A 145 9.33 -8.68 -1.68
CA VAL A 145 10.22 -8.17 -0.62
C VAL A 145 11.63 -8.02 -1.18
N LYS A 146 12.14 -6.78 -1.24
CA LYS A 146 13.42 -6.47 -1.92
C LYS A 146 14.65 -6.85 -1.11
N ASP A 147 14.54 -6.78 0.22
CA ASP A 147 15.65 -7.04 1.13
C ASP A 147 15.31 -8.16 2.12
N LYS A 148 16.24 -9.10 2.29
CA LYS A 148 16.19 -10.16 3.31
C LYS A 148 16.10 -9.61 4.74
N PHE A 149 16.48 -8.36 4.95
CA PHE A 149 16.44 -7.69 6.26
C PHE A 149 15.05 -7.15 6.64
N TYR A 150 14.07 -7.15 5.73
CA TYR A 150 12.67 -6.86 6.06
C TYR A 150 12.00 -8.05 6.78
N VAL A 151 12.65 -8.53 7.85
CA VAL A 151 12.30 -9.74 8.60
C VAL A 151 10.88 -9.65 9.15
N GLU A 152 10.46 -8.47 9.60
CA GLU A 152 9.12 -8.24 10.12
C GLU A 152 8.05 -8.46 9.04
N VAL A 153 8.22 -7.84 7.86
CA VAL A 153 7.36 -8.06 6.69
C VAL A 153 7.34 -9.52 6.28
N ILE A 154 8.51 -10.17 6.20
CA ILE A 154 8.63 -11.58 5.80
C ILE A 154 7.85 -12.48 6.78
N ASN A 155 8.03 -12.29 8.08
CA ASN A 155 7.34 -13.07 9.11
C ASN A 155 5.83 -12.84 9.07
N LEU A 156 5.42 -11.59 8.93
CA LEU A 156 4.01 -11.20 8.83
C LEU A 156 3.34 -11.83 7.61
N LEU A 157 3.96 -11.76 6.44
CA LEU A 157 3.41 -12.33 5.21
C LEU A 157 3.40 -13.86 5.28
N HIS A 158 4.44 -14.50 5.81
CA HIS A 158 4.44 -15.94 6.04
C HIS A 158 3.32 -16.39 7.00
N ALA A 159 3.08 -15.66 8.08
CA ALA A 159 1.97 -15.94 8.99
C ALA A 159 0.63 -15.82 8.26
N ALA A 160 0.42 -14.72 7.53
CA ALA A 160 -0.79 -14.49 6.75
C ALA A 160 -1.01 -15.53 5.64
N GLU A 161 0.03 -15.98 4.93
CA GLU A 161 -0.07 -17.05 3.92
C GLU A 161 -0.45 -18.39 4.53
N ARG A 162 0.05 -18.71 5.73
CA ARG A 162 -0.31 -19.93 6.46
C ARG A 162 -1.78 -19.90 6.87
N ASP A 163 -2.23 -18.76 7.38
CA ASP A 163 -3.60 -18.55 7.83
C ASP A 163 -4.61 -18.51 6.68
N ALA A 164 -4.19 -18.02 5.49
CA ALA A 164 -5.01 -17.99 4.28
C ALA A 164 -5.23 -19.37 3.63
N GLY A 165 -4.53 -20.42 4.07
CA GLY A 165 -4.85 -21.80 3.72
C GLY A 165 -3.82 -22.53 2.86
N VAL A 166 -2.66 -22.85 3.44
CA VAL A 166 -2.04 -24.15 3.16
C VAL A 166 -2.83 -25.22 3.94
N GLY A 167 -4.02 -25.56 3.44
CA GLY A 167 -4.55 -26.89 3.66
C GLY A 167 -3.60 -27.88 2.99
N GLU A 168 -3.22 -28.95 3.67
CA GLU A 168 -2.42 -30.05 3.13
C GLU A 168 -2.89 -30.41 1.71
N GLY A 169 -2.14 -30.06 0.65
CA GLY A 169 -2.58 -30.41 -0.70
C GLY A 169 -2.04 -29.67 -1.93
N SER A 170 -1.27 -28.58 -1.82
CA SER A 170 -0.66 -27.95 -3.00
C SER A 170 0.85 -27.85 -2.91
N CYS A 171 1.50 -29.02 -2.93
CA CYS A 171 2.84 -29.15 -3.47
C CYS A 171 2.78 -28.84 -4.98
N ALA A 172 2.97 -27.58 -5.32
CA ALA A 172 3.34 -27.16 -6.67
C ALA A 172 4.47 -26.13 -6.62
N THR A 173 5.51 -26.42 -5.83
CA THR A 173 6.88 -26.07 -6.23
C THR A 173 7.24 -26.90 -7.47
N LYS A 174 6.68 -26.55 -8.63
CA LYS A 174 7.27 -26.92 -9.90
C LYS A 174 8.10 -25.74 -10.37
N ASN A 175 9.40 -25.87 -10.09
CA ASN A 175 10.49 -25.42 -10.96
C ASN A 175 9.99 -24.88 -12.30
N ALA A 176 9.98 -23.56 -12.45
CA ALA A 176 10.22 -22.96 -13.76
C ALA A 176 11.74 -22.88 -13.93
N PRO A 177 12.34 -23.62 -14.89
CA PRO A 177 13.76 -23.47 -15.17
C PRO A 177 13.94 -22.11 -15.86
N GLY A 178 14.36 -21.10 -15.12
CA GLY A 178 14.63 -19.76 -15.67
C GLY A 178 14.57 -18.60 -14.68
N SER A 179 13.96 -18.76 -13.50
CA SER A 179 13.98 -17.69 -12.49
C SER A 179 15.27 -17.74 -11.68
N ASN A 180 16.23 -16.91 -12.08
CA ASN A 180 17.33 -16.47 -11.22
C ASN A 180 16.76 -15.71 -10.02
N VAL A 181 16.32 -16.43 -9.00
CA VAL A 181 16.16 -15.86 -7.65
C VAL A 181 17.20 -16.55 -6.78
N ILE A 182 18.19 -15.76 -6.40
CA ILE A 182 19.40 -16.18 -5.71
C ILE A 182 19.03 -16.82 -4.35
N THR A 183 19.53 -18.03 -4.18
CA THR A 183 19.68 -18.84 -2.96
C THR A 183 20.12 -18.06 -1.72
N PHE A 184 19.63 -18.44 -0.54
CA PHE A 184 20.37 -18.89 0.65
C PHE A 184 19.31 -19.18 1.74
N LEU A 185 19.14 -20.41 2.23
CA LEU A 185 19.85 -20.90 3.41
C LEU A 185 19.65 -22.43 3.52
N LYS A 186 20.73 -23.20 3.45
CA LYS A 186 20.85 -24.46 4.19
C LYS A 186 21.66 -24.15 5.47
N PRO A 187 21.20 -24.52 6.67
CA PRO A 187 22.03 -24.43 7.86
C PRO A 187 23.05 -25.57 7.81
N LEU A 188 24.35 -25.25 7.68
CA LEU A 188 25.39 -26.24 7.92
C LEU A 188 25.63 -26.34 9.43
N ALA A 189 25.40 -27.57 9.89
CA ALA A 189 25.50 -28.01 11.26
C ALA A 189 26.91 -27.82 11.84
N ARG A 190 26.94 -27.71 13.18
CA ARG A 190 28.10 -27.94 14.04
C ARG A 190 28.86 -29.20 13.59
N ASN A 191 30.18 -29.13 13.54
CA ASN A 191 31.02 -30.32 13.62
C ASN A 191 31.72 -30.32 15.01
N PRO A 192 31.58 -31.38 15.83
CA PRO A 192 32.43 -31.61 16.98
C PRO A 192 33.75 -32.28 16.54
N ASP A 193 34.83 -31.97 17.25
CA ASP A 193 36.09 -32.71 17.40
C ASP A 193 36.55 -33.67 16.28
N HIS A 194 37.62 -33.29 15.56
CA HIS A 194 38.86 -34.07 15.40
C HIS A 194 39.92 -33.29 14.61
#